data_AF-A0A7V8XBT0-F1
#
_entry.id   AF-A0A7V8XBT0-F1
#
_cell.length_a   1.000
_cell.length_b   1.000
_cell.length_c   1.000
_cell.angle_alpha   90.00
_cell.angle_beta   90.00
_cell.angle_gamma   90.00
#
_symmetry.space_group_name_H-M   'P 1'
#
loop_
_entity.id
_entity.type
_entity.pdbx_description
1 polymer ?
#
loop_
_entity_poly.entity_id
_entity_poly.type
_entity_poly.pdbx_seq_one_letter_code
_entity_poly.pdbx_strand_id
1 'polypeptide(L)'
;MSYPEMMVKPMREELTRLGVEELRSVEEVDAALGDMQGTALVFVNSVCGCAAGGARPAMAKAMSADGKRPDKVYTVFAGQDLDATARA
;
A
#
# COMPACT_ATOMS: atom_id res chain seq x y z
N MET A 1 10.76 -1.70 -15.62
CA MET A 1 11.85 -2.37 -14.87
C MET A 1 11.65 -2.08 -13.40
N SER A 2 11.76 -3.10 -12.54
CA SER A 2 11.73 -2.94 -11.09
C SER A 2 12.99 -2.22 -10.61
N TYR A 3 12.89 -1.46 -9.52
CA TYR A 3 14.05 -0.89 -8.86
C TYR A 3 14.67 -1.94 -7.91
N PRO A 4 15.96 -1.85 -7.58
CA PRO A 4 16.57 -2.73 -6.58
C PRO A 4 15.88 -2.63 -5.23
N GLU A 5 15.69 -3.76 -4.55
CA GLU A 5 14.96 -3.86 -3.28
C GLU A 5 15.49 -2.87 -2.22
N MET A 6 16.81 -2.68 -2.14
CA MET A 6 17.43 -1.74 -1.21
C MET A 6 16.98 -0.28 -1.41
N MET A 7 16.60 0.12 -2.63
CA MET A 7 16.14 1.48 -2.92
C MET A 7 14.67 1.68 -2.54
N VAL A 8 13.85 0.65 -2.71
CA VAL A 8 12.40 0.73 -2.48
C VAL A 8 12.00 0.34 -1.07
N LYS A 9 12.84 -0.40 -0.35
CA LYS A 9 12.61 -0.79 1.04
C LYS A 9 12.20 0.38 1.95
N PRO A 10 12.86 1.56 1.93
CA PRO A 10 12.41 2.71 2.72
C PRO A 10 11.00 3.18 2.35
N MET A 11 10.64 3.12 1.06
CA MET A 11 9.33 3.54 0.56
C MET A 11 8.21 2.58 0.97
N ARG A 12 8.53 1.28 1.11
CA ARG A 12 7.65 0.26 1.69
C ARG A 12 7.47 0.51 3.18
N GLU A 13 8.57 0.71 3.88
CA GLU A 13 8.59 0.92 5.34
C GLU A 13 7.83 2.17 5.79
N GLU A 14 7.76 3.22 4.97
CA GLU A 14 6.92 4.39 5.26
C GLU A 14 5.43 4.04 5.44
N LEU A 15 4.94 3.00 4.78
CA LEU A 15 3.55 2.54 4.90
C LEU A 15 3.42 1.41 5.93
N THR A 16 4.29 0.40 5.89
CA THR A 16 4.17 -0.76 6.79
C THR A 16 4.37 -0.38 8.25
N ARG A 17 5.21 0.63 8.56
CA ARG A 17 5.33 1.17 9.93
C ARG A 17 4.08 1.86 10.45
N LEU A 18 3.15 2.23 9.57
CA LEU A 18 1.84 2.79 9.95
C LEU A 18 0.79 1.70 10.19
N GLY A 19 1.17 0.41 10.07
CA GLY A 19 0.24 -0.72 10.16
C GLY A 19 -0.49 -1.03 8.86
N VAL A 20 -0.04 -0.49 7.73
CA VAL A 20 -0.55 -0.84 6.40
C VAL A 20 0.02 -2.20 6.00
N GLU A 21 -0.84 -3.14 5.63
CA GLU A 21 -0.44 -4.48 5.21
C GLU A 21 -0.03 -4.46 3.72
N GLU A 22 1.17 -4.97 3.42
CA GLU A 22 1.71 -4.97 2.06
C GLU A 22 1.35 -6.28 1.35
N LEU A 23 0.78 -6.16 0.14
CA LEU A 23 0.38 -7.28 -0.72
C LEU A 23 1.32 -7.30 -1.94
N ARG A 24 2.09 -8.38 -2.07
CA ARG A 24 3.18 -8.53 -3.05
C ARG A 24 2.89 -9.57 -4.12
N SER A 25 1.87 -10.41 -3.93
CA SER A 25 1.46 -11.41 -4.92
C SER A 25 -0.05 -11.36 -5.22
N VAL A 26 -0.46 -12.00 -6.31
CA VAL A 26 -1.87 -12.14 -6.70
C VAL A 26 -2.65 -12.90 -5.63
N GLU A 27 -2.05 -13.94 -5.06
CA GLU A 27 -2.65 -14.77 -4.02
C GLU A 27 -2.89 -13.98 -2.74
N GLU A 28 -1.94 -13.13 -2.35
CA GLU A 28 -2.11 -12.23 -1.19
C GLU A 28 -3.24 -11.23 -1.43
N VAL A 29 -3.34 -10.68 -2.65
CA VAL A 29 -4.44 -9.77 -3.03
C VAL A 29 -5.78 -10.48 -3.00
N ASP A 30 -5.88 -11.69 -3.57
CA ASP A 30 -7.11 -12.48 -3.58
C ASP A 30 -7.55 -12.87 -2.17
N ALA A 31 -6.60 -13.27 -1.32
CA ALA A 31 -6.88 -13.60 0.07
C ALA A 31 -7.35 -12.37 0.88
N ALA A 32 -6.81 -11.19 0.58
CA ALA A 32 -7.13 -9.96 1.29
C ALA A 32 -8.46 -9.32 0.82
N LEU A 33 -8.73 -9.31 -0.49
CA LEU A 33 -9.82 -8.55 -1.10
C LEU A 33 -10.97 -9.41 -1.63
N GLY A 34 -10.74 -10.68 -1.99
CA GLY A 34 -11.70 -11.50 -2.74
C GLY A 34 -13.03 -11.71 -2.02
N ASP A 35 -12.99 -12.16 -0.78
CA ASP A 35 -14.18 -12.43 0.06
C ASP A 35 -14.32 -11.42 1.22
N MET A 36 -13.75 -10.22 1.05
CA MET A 36 -13.68 -9.24 2.12
C MET A 36 -15.06 -8.68 2.50
N GLN A 37 -15.30 -8.58 3.80
CA GLN A 37 -16.44 -7.84 4.36
C GLN A 37 -15.99 -6.51 4.95
N GLY A 38 -16.86 -5.51 4.90
CA GLY A 38 -16.58 -4.16 5.38
C GLY A 38 -15.89 -3.30 4.32
N THR A 39 -14.98 -2.44 4.76
CA THR A 39 -14.33 -1.41 3.94
C THR A 39 -12.81 -1.57 3.95
N ALA A 40 -12.21 -1.59 2.75
CA ALA A 40 -10.76 -1.54 2.57
C ALA A 40 -10.32 -0.20 2.01
N LEU A 41 -9.19 0.28 2.50
CA LEU A 41 -8.38 1.28 1.80
C LEU A 41 -7.16 0.59 1.21
N VAL A 42 -7.05 0.60 -0.12
CA VAL A 42 -5.87 0.09 -0.83
C VAL A 42 -5.04 1.26 -1.30
N PHE A 43 -3.84 1.41 -0.77
CA PHE A 43 -2.88 2.44 -1.16
C PHE A 43 -1.97 1.91 -2.27
N VAL A 44 -2.16 2.37 -3.51
CA VAL A 44 -1.27 2.04 -4.63
C VAL A 44 -0.01 2.90 -4.54
N ASN A 45 1.05 2.33 -3.95
CA ASN A 45 2.33 3.00 -3.76
C ASN A 45 3.12 3.07 -5.07
N SER A 46 4.07 4.02 -5.16
CA SER A 46 4.99 4.12 -6.29
C SER A 46 6.27 4.86 -5.90
N VAL A 47 7.28 4.78 -6.78
CA VAL A 47 8.54 5.53 -6.62
C VAL A 47 8.43 7.02 -7.01
N CYS A 48 7.28 7.44 -7.56
CA CYS A 48 7.10 8.78 -8.11
C CYS A 48 7.22 9.87 -7.03
N GLY A 49 7.71 11.04 -7.42
CA GLY A 49 7.87 12.17 -6.49
C GLY A 49 6.58 12.62 -5.81
N CYS A 50 5.42 12.48 -6.48
CA CYS A 50 4.11 12.75 -5.88
C CYS A 50 3.73 11.75 -4.77
N ALA A 51 4.17 10.49 -4.89
CA ALA A 51 3.97 9.51 -3.82
C ALA A 51 4.83 9.86 -2.61
N ALA A 52 6.06 10.34 -2.82
CA ALA A 52 6.97 10.78 -1.76
C ALA A 52 6.48 12.07 -1.06
N GLY A 53 6.16 13.11 -1.82
CA GLY A 53 5.84 14.43 -1.29
C GLY A 53 4.37 14.64 -0.91
N GLY A 54 3.49 13.75 -1.36
CA GLY A 54 2.04 13.91 -1.19
C GLY A 54 1.37 12.69 -0.59
N ALA A 55 1.31 11.59 -1.34
CA ALA A 55 0.45 10.47 -1.00
C ALA A 55 0.87 9.74 0.29
N ARG A 56 2.15 9.37 0.45
CA ARG A 56 2.64 8.69 1.66
C ARG A 56 2.53 9.58 2.92
N PRO A 57 2.90 10.88 2.88
CA PRO A 57 2.63 11.81 3.98
C PRO A 57 1.13 11.96 4.31
N ALA A 58 0.26 12.02 3.29
CA ALA A 58 -1.19 12.08 3.50
C ALA A 58 -1.71 10.81 4.17
N MET A 59 -1.18 9.64 3.80
CA MET A 59 -1.51 8.37 4.42
C MET A 59 -1.11 8.35 5.91
N ALA A 60 0.11 8.80 6.24
CA ALA A 60 0.55 8.93 7.63
C ALA A 60 -0.37 9.84 8.45
N LYS A 61 -0.79 10.98 7.87
CA LYS A 61 -1.74 11.89 8.52
C LYS A 61 -3.11 11.25 8.71
N ALA A 62 -3.61 10.52 7.70
CA ALA A 62 -4.90 9.84 7.77
C ALA A 62 -4.91 8.73 8.85
N MET A 63 -3.83 7.96 8.97
CA MET A 63 -3.68 6.90 9.99
C MET A 63 -3.60 7.45 11.41
N SER A 64 -3.12 8.68 11.57
CA SER A 64 -3.04 9.36 12.87
C SER A 64 -4.28 10.23 13.18
N ALA A 65 -5.17 10.43 12.21
CA ALA A 65 -6.36 11.25 12.40
C ALA A 65 -7.44 10.51 13.22
N ASP A 66 -8.22 11.30 13.97
CA ASP A 66 -9.43 10.84 14.63
C ASP A 66 -10.59 10.75 13.63
N GLY A 67 -11.42 9.72 13.75
CA GLY A 67 -12.61 9.55 12.92
C GLY A 67 -12.84 8.10 12.48
N LYS A 68 -13.74 7.93 11.51
CA LYS A 68 -14.02 6.62 10.92
C LYS A 68 -12.80 6.13 10.17
N ARG A 69 -12.42 4.88 10.42
CA ARG A 69 -11.32 4.20 9.73
C ARG A 69 -11.88 3.06 8.88
N PRO A 70 -11.21 2.74 7.75
CA PRO A 70 -11.44 1.49 7.05
C PRO A 70 -11.21 0.31 7.99
N ASP A 71 -11.93 -0.78 7.77
CA ASP A 71 -11.76 -2.03 8.52
C ASP A 71 -10.39 -2.68 8.23
N LYS A 72 -9.92 -2.50 7.00
CA LYS A 72 -8.61 -2.98 6.53
C LYS A 72 -7.88 -1.92 5.72
N VAL A 73 -6.55 -1.94 5.81
CA VAL A 73 -5.68 -0.99 5.12
C VAL A 73 -4.51 -1.73 4.50
N TYR A 74 -4.45 -1.70 3.18
CA TYR A 74 -3.50 -2.46 2.37
C TYR A 74 -2.65 -1.53 1.49
N THR A 75 -1.52 -2.04 1.01
CA THR A 75 -0.74 -1.40 -0.05
C THR A 75 -0.20 -2.39 -1.07
N VAL A 76 -0.21 -1.98 -2.33
CA VAL A 76 0.47 -2.63 -3.46
C VAL A 76 1.47 -1.65 -4.04
N PHE A 77 2.56 -2.13 -4.65
CA PHE A 77 3.63 -1.25 -5.14
C PHE A 77 3.72 -1.25 -6.67
N ALA A 78 3.13 -0.22 -7.29
CA ALA A 78 3.16 -0.02 -8.73
C ALA A 78 4.60 0.09 -9.26
N GLY A 79 4.91 -0.72 -10.26
CA GLY A 79 6.23 -0.80 -10.87
C GLY A 79 7.25 -1.69 -10.14
N GLN A 80 6.92 -2.18 -8.93
CA GLN A 80 7.69 -3.22 -8.23
C GLN A 80 6.93 -4.55 -8.24
N ASP A 81 5.77 -4.59 -7.58
CA ASP A 81 4.92 -5.79 -7.47
C ASP A 81 3.81 -5.71 -8.53
N LEU A 82 4.21 -5.90 -9.79
CA LEU A 82 3.38 -5.64 -10.97
C LEU A 82 2.08 -6.44 -10.97
N ASP A 83 2.16 -7.74 -10.72
CA ASP A 83 0.99 -8.64 -10.79
C ASP A 83 0.03 -8.38 -9.62
N ALA A 84 0.56 -8.14 -8.42
CA ALA A 84 -0.24 -7.74 -7.26
C ALA A 84 -0.95 -6.40 -7.52
N THR A 85 -0.24 -5.42 -8.07
CA THR A 85 -0.82 -4.11 -8.41
C THR A 85 -1.87 -4.21 -9.50
N ALA A 86 -1.70 -5.10 -10.49
CA ALA A 86 -2.67 -5.29 -11.56
C ALA A 86 -3.93 -6.03 -11.08
N ARG A 87 -3.81 -6.85 -10.03
CA ARG A 87 -4.92 -7.60 -9.45
C ARG A 87 -5.76 -6.79 -8.46
N ALA A 88 -5.12 -5.95 -7.66
CA ALA A 88 -5.75 -5.16 -6.59
C ALA A 88 -6.69 -4.08 -7.11
#